data_AF-R6DEP4-F1
#
_entry.id   AF-R6DEP4-F1
#
_cell.length_a   1.000
_cell.length_b   1.000
_cell.length_c   1.000
_cell.angle_alpha   90.00
_cell.angle_beta   90.00
_cell.angle_gamma   90.00
#
_symmetry.space_group_name_H-M   'P 1'
#
loop_
_entity.id
_entity.type
_entity.pdbx_description
1 polymer ?
#
loop_
_entity_poly.entity_id
_entity_poly.type
_entity_poly.pdbx_seq_one_letter_code
_entity_poly.pdbx_strand_id
1 'polypeptide(L)'
;MQRPIDLPDGSMIRLTIARYYTPAGRCIQKPYDSSTDYNKDLIERFNHGELMNADSIHFPDSLKVQTKKLGRTVYGGGGIMPDYFVPIDTTLYTDYHRNLVAKGVIIKFTMKFIEGHRKELAGKYKKFESFNEKFIIDDDMMATLREMGDKEGVKFNEEQYQKSLPLIKTQLKALIARDLWDMNEYFRVMNTTNESVQKALEILNSDEYQKKLKVNQH
;
A
#
# COMPACT_ATOMS: atom_id res chain seq x y z
N MET A 1 -9.45 3.29 -28.03
CA MET A 1 -10.84 3.24 -28.55
C MET A 1 -11.78 3.70 -27.43
N GLN A 2 -12.64 4.67 -27.69
CA GLN A 2 -13.70 5.11 -26.77
C GLN A 2 -15.06 4.80 -27.39
N ARG A 3 -16.00 4.29 -26.60
CA ARG A 3 -17.39 4.06 -27.01
C ARG A 3 -18.25 5.22 -26.52
N PRO A 4 -18.89 5.99 -27.42
CA PRO A 4 -19.86 7.00 -27.03
C PRO A 4 -21.15 6.33 -26.52
N ILE A 5 -21.72 6.89 -25.45
CA ILE A 5 -23.02 6.53 -24.90
C ILE A 5 -23.78 7.85 -24.77
N ASP A 6 -24.84 8.00 -25.55
CA ASP A 6 -25.69 9.19 -25.53
C ASP A 6 -26.62 9.15 -24.30
N LEU A 7 -26.80 10.31 -23.66
CA LEU A 7 -27.69 10.48 -22.51
C LEU A 7 -29.01 11.15 -22.95
N PRO A 8 -30.11 10.97 -22.17
CA PRO A 8 -31.42 11.52 -22.54
C PRO A 8 -31.48 13.04 -22.64
N ASP A 9 -30.51 13.75 -22.06
CA ASP A 9 -30.37 15.21 -22.08
C ASP A 9 -29.56 15.73 -23.28
N GLY A 10 -29.14 14.84 -24.19
CA GLY A 10 -28.34 15.20 -25.37
C GLY A 10 -26.84 15.31 -25.10
N SER A 11 -26.38 15.03 -23.88
CA SER A 11 -24.96 14.89 -23.57
C SER A 11 -24.44 13.49 -23.92
N MET A 12 -23.12 13.30 -23.95
CA MET A 12 -22.48 12.05 -24.37
C MET A 12 -21.34 11.66 -23.42
N ILE A 13 -21.41 10.44 -22.87
CA ILE A 13 -20.31 9.82 -22.14
C ILE A 13 -19.38 9.12 -23.13
N ARG A 14 -18.07 9.40 -23.08
CA ARG A 14 -17.05 8.65 -23.83
C ARG A 14 -16.38 7.63 -22.92
N LEU A 15 -16.81 6.38 -23.00
CA LEU A 15 -16.23 5.30 -22.19
C LEU A 15 -15.00 4.70 -22.87
N THR A 16 -13.85 4.75 -22.20
CA THR A 16 -12.64 4.06 -22.71
C THR A 16 -12.82 2.56 -22.63
N ILE A 17 -12.93 1.89 -23.78
CA ILE A 17 -13.10 0.43 -23.91
C ILE A 17 -11.78 -0.27 -24.26
N ALA A 18 -10.66 0.43 -24.12
CA ALA A 18 -9.35 -0.15 -24.39
C ALA A 18 -9.05 -1.24 -23.36
N ARG A 19 -8.70 -2.43 -23.86
CA ARG A 19 -8.19 -3.51 -23.03
C ARG A 19 -6.69 -3.35 -22.86
N TYR A 20 -6.21 -3.60 -21.64
CA TYR A 20 -4.78 -3.53 -21.32
C TYR A 20 -4.10 -4.85 -21.66
N TYR A 21 -3.10 -4.80 -22.53
CA TYR A 21 -2.32 -5.96 -22.95
C TYR A 21 -0.86 -5.81 -22.52
N THR A 22 -0.25 -6.91 -22.09
CA THR A 22 1.21 -6.97 -21.97
C THR A 22 1.85 -6.90 -23.38
N PRO A 23 3.15 -6.56 -23.50
CA PRO A 23 3.87 -6.64 -24.78
C PRO A 23 3.81 -8.02 -25.45
N ALA A 24 3.52 -9.08 -24.68
CA ALA A 24 3.30 -10.42 -25.22
C ALA A 24 1.92 -10.61 -25.89
N GLY A 25 1.02 -9.63 -25.80
CA GLY A 25 -0.34 -9.69 -26.33
C GLY A 25 -1.34 -10.31 -25.36
N ARG A 26 -1.02 -10.42 -24.07
CA ARG A 26 -1.92 -10.97 -23.03
C ARG A 26 -2.78 -9.89 -22.41
N CYS A 27 -4.11 -10.02 -22.47
CA CYS A 27 -5.02 -9.12 -21.76
C CYS A 27 -4.85 -9.32 -20.24
N ILE A 28 -4.55 -8.25 -19.50
CA ILE A 28 -4.40 -8.29 -18.03
C ILE A 28 -5.64 -7.78 -17.30
N GLN A 29 -6.57 -7.21 -18.03
CA GLN A 29 -7.81 -6.72 -17.47
C GLN A 29 -8.69 -7.91 -17.06
N LYS A 30 -9.05 -7.95 -15.77
CA LYS A 30 -10.05 -8.90 -15.26
C LYS A 30 -11.39 -8.68 -15.97
N PRO A 31 -12.22 -9.72 -16.16
CA PRO A 31 -13.61 -9.53 -16.52
C PRO A 31 -14.33 -8.67 -15.48
N TYR A 32 -15.18 -7.76 -15.93
CA TYR A 32 -15.96 -6.84 -15.08
C TYR A 32 -17.44 -6.86 -15.50
N ASP A 33 -17.88 -7.97 -16.10
CA ASP A 33 -19.25 -8.16 -16.59
C ASP A 33 -20.28 -8.14 -15.44
N SER A 34 -19.83 -8.46 -14.22
CA SER A 34 -20.60 -8.40 -12.98
C SER A 34 -19.73 -7.77 -11.88
N SER A 35 -20.16 -6.63 -11.35
CA SER A 35 -19.50 -5.96 -10.22
C SER A 35 -19.48 -6.83 -8.96
N THR A 36 -20.51 -7.65 -8.79
CA THR A 36 -20.63 -8.60 -7.68
C THR A 36 -19.55 -9.68 -7.76
N ASP A 37 -19.35 -10.27 -8.94
CA ASP A 37 -18.38 -11.35 -9.11
C ASP A 37 -16.94 -10.83 -9.06
N TYR A 38 -16.71 -9.61 -9.55
CA TYR A 38 -15.42 -8.92 -9.41
C TYR A 38 -15.03 -8.69 -7.94
N ASN A 39 -15.99 -8.27 -7.10
CA ASN A 39 -15.74 -8.05 -5.67
C ASN A 39 -15.62 -9.36 -4.89
N LYS A 40 -16.40 -10.39 -5.25
CA LYS A 40 -16.33 -11.72 -4.63
C LYS A 40 -14.97 -12.36 -4.80
N ASP A 41 -14.35 -12.27 -5.99
CA ASP A 41 -12.99 -12.78 -6.23
C ASP A 41 -11.98 -12.26 -5.20
N LEU A 42 -12.00 -10.96 -4.88
CA LEU A 42 -11.08 -10.40 -3.87
C LEU A 42 -11.31 -10.97 -2.47
N ILE A 43 -12.58 -11.20 -2.10
CA ILE A 43 -12.96 -11.78 -0.81
C ILE A 43 -12.58 -13.27 -0.76
N GLU A 44 -12.83 -14.01 -1.84
CA GLU A 44 -12.49 -15.43 -1.95
C GLU A 44 -10.98 -15.64 -1.85
N ARG A 45 -10.17 -14.84 -2.55
CA ARG A 45 -8.71 -14.90 -2.46
C ARG A 45 -8.20 -14.61 -1.05
N PHE A 46 -8.81 -13.66 -0.34
CA PHE A 46 -8.50 -13.41 1.06
C PHE A 46 -8.87 -14.62 1.93
N ASN A 47 -10.08 -15.17 1.78
CA ASN A 47 -10.58 -16.30 2.57
C ASN A 47 -9.80 -17.60 2.32
N HIS A 48 -9.30 -17.81 1.10
CA HIS A 48 -8.45 -18.94 0.74
C HIS A 48 -6.98 -18.76 1.17
N GLY A 49 -6.64 -17.59 1.74
CA GLY A 49 -5.30 -17.29 2.23
C GLY A 49 -4.30 -16.94 1.12
N GLU A 50 -4.74 -16.71 -0.11
CA GLU A 50 -3.85 -16.32 -1.23
C GLU A 50 -3.09 -15.01 -0.99
N LEU A 51 -3.58 -14.17 -0.09
CA LEU A 51 -2.91 -12.92 0.32
C LEU A 51 -1.96 -13.13 1.51
N MET A 52 -2.03 -14.28 2.18
CA MET A 52 -1.29 -14.59 3.41
C MET A 52 -0.24 -15.68 3.23
N ASN A 53 -0.45 -16.60 2.28
CA ASN A 53 0.44 -17.73 2.03
C ASN A 53 0.60 -17.97 0.52
N ALA A 54 1.84 -18.18 0.08
CA ALA A 54 2.16 -18.51 -1.31
C ALA A 54 1.59 -19.88 -1.73
N ASP A 55 1.53 -20.85 -0.80
CA ASP A 55 1.05 -22.21 -1.08
C ASP A 55 -0.46 -22.27 -1.30
N SER A 56 -1.20 -21.26 -0.85
CA SER A 56 -2.63 -21.11 -1.08
C SER A 56 -2.96 -20.67 -2.51
N ILE A 57 -1.96 -20.30 -3.31
CA ILE A 57 -2.16 -19.76 -4.66
C ILE A 57 -2.22 -20.91 -5.66
N HIS A 58 -3.42 -21.27 -6.08
CA HIS A 58 -3.65 -22.31 -7.07
C HIS A 58 -4.26 -21.74 -8.35
N PHE A 59 -3.49 -21.79 -9.43
CA PHE A 59 -3.99 -21.44 -10.75
C PHE A 59 -4.33 -22.70 -11.55
N PRO A 60 -5.51 -22.76 -12.18
CA PRO A 60 -5.79 -23.73 -13.23
C PRO A 60 -4.70 -23.75 -14.30
N ASP A 61 -4.36 -24.93 -14.82
CA ASP A 61 -3.37 -25.08 -15.89
C ASP A 61 -3.75 -24.29 -17.15
N SER A 62 -5.04 -24.08 -17.40
CA SER A 62 -5.57 -23.26 -18.49
C SER A 62 -5.14 -21.79 -18.42
N LEU A 63 -4.65 -21.33 -17.28
CA LEU A 63 -4.17 -19.97 -17.07
C LEU A 63 -2.65 -19.83 -17.27
N LYS A 64 -1.90 -20.92 -17.45
CA LYS A 64 -0.46 -20.87 -17.70
C LYS A 64 -0.18 -20.36 -19.12
N VAL A 65 0.62 -19.30 -19.23
CA VAL A 65 1.05 -18.71 -20.50
C VAL A 65 2.55 -18.51 -20.47
N GLN A 66 3.22 -18.75 -21.60
CA GLN A 66 4.64 -18.48 -21.76
C GLN A 66 4.90 -17.09 -22.33
N THR A 67 5.85 -16.35 -21.75
CA THR A 67 6.29 -15.07 -22.32
C THR A 67 7.04 -15.30 -23.64
N LYS A 68 6.76 -14.47 -24.65
CA LYS A 68 7.29 -14.65 -26.02
C LYS A 68 8.82 -14.56 -26.13
N LYS A 69 9.46 -13.71 -25.32
CA LYS A 69 10.91 -13.45 -25.40
C LYS A 69 11.73 -14.33 -24.46
N LEU A 70 11.27 -14.50 -23.22
CA LEU A 70 12.04 -15.17 -22.18
C LEU A 70 11.55 -16.60 -21.88
N GLY A 71 10.44 -17.04 -22.49
CA GLY A 71 9.89 -18.38 -22.25
C GLY A 71 9.49 -18.63 -20.80
N ARG A 72 9.28 -17.56 -20.02
CA ARG A 72 8.88 -17.64 -18.60
C ARG A 72 7.40 -17.95 -18.47
N THR A 73 7.09 -18.93 -17.61
CA THR A 73 5.71 -19.27 -17.26
C THR A 73 5.12 -18.17 -16.40
N VAL A 74 4.00 -17.62 -16.83
CA VAL A 74 3.20 -16.65 -16.09
C VAL A 74 1.75 -17.11 -16.04
N TYR A 75 1.05 -16.71 -15.00
CA TYR A 75 -0.33 -17.13 -14.77
C TYR A 75 -1.31 -16.00 -15.11
N GLY A 76 -2.38 -16.34 -15.84
CA GLY A 76 -3.50 -15.48 -16.22
C GLY A 76 -4.65 -15.50 -15.20
N GLY A 77 -5.80 -14.92 -15.58
CA GLY A 77 -7.05 -15.03 -14.82
C GLY A 77 -7.34 -13.91 -13.80
N GLY A 78 -6.41 -12.98 -13.58
CA GLY A 78 -6.63 -11.99 -12.52
C GLY A 78 -5.70 -10.77 -12.51
N GLY A 79 -4.78 -10.66 -13.47
CA GLY A 79 -3.74 -9.63 -13.46
C GLY A 79 -2.34 -10.21 -13.64
N ILE A 80 -1.33 -9.54 -13.09
CA ILE A 80 0.06 -10.03 -13.09
C ILE A 80 0.34 -10.63 -11.71
N MET A 81 0.57 -11.95 -11.67
CA MET A 81 1.07 -12.62 -10.47
C MET A 81 2.52 -12.17 -10.24
N PRO A 82 2.87 -11.66 -9.05
CA PRO A 82 4.24 -11.25 -8.77
C PRO A 82 5.18 -12.47 -8.73
N ASP A 83 6.43 -12.17 -9.06
CA ASP A 83 7.55 -13.12 -9.01
C ASP A 83 7.98 -13.50 -7.58
N TYR A 84 7.66 -12.64 -6.62
CA TYR A 84 7.90 -12.84 -5.20
C TYR A 84 6.59 -12.59 -4.49
N PHE A 85 6.20 -13.55 -3.67
CA PHE A 85 5.08 -13.40 -2.79
C PHE A 85 5.55 -12.67 -1.53
N VAL A 86 4.88 -11.57 -1.20
CA VAL A 86 5.04 -10.89 0.08
C VAL A 86 3.68 -10.96 0.76
N PRO A 87 3.55 -11.69 1.89
CA PRO A 87 2.27 -11.80 2.58
C PRO A 87 1.80 -10.43 3.05
N ILE A 88 0.49 -10.21 3.05
CA ILE A 88 -0.05 -8.99 3.66
C ILE A 88 0.02 -9.12 5.19
N ASP A 89 0.95 -8.42 5.81
CA ASP A 89 0.96 -8.33 7.27
C ASP A 89 -0.05 -7.28 7.75
N THR A 90 -1.25 -7.74 8.12
CA THR A 90 -2.27 -6.89 8.75
C THR A 90 -2.19 -6.92 10.28
N THR A 91 -1.20 -7.59 10.88
CA THR A 91 -1.15 -7.79 12.34
C THR A 91 -1.09 -6.48 13.10
N LEU A 92 -0.41 -5.47 12.55
CA LEU A 92 -0.28 -4.13 13.12
C LEU A 92 -1.57 -3.30 13.04
N TYR A 93 -2.54 -3.68 12.19
CA TYR A 93 -3.81 -2.98 12.03
C TYR A 93 -4.84 -3.51 13.03
N THR A 94 -4.90 -2.87 14.19
CA THR A 94 -5.85 -3.23 15.25
C THR A 94 -7.11 -2.37 15.20
N ASP A 95 -8.20 -2.81 15.85
CA ASP A 95 -9.41 -1.99 15.95
C ASP A 95 -9.13 -0.65 16.65
N TYR A 96 -8.23 -0.62 17.64
CA TYR A 96 -7.77 0.59 18.30
C TYR A 96 -7.16 1.58 17.29
N HIS A 97 -6.18 1.14 16.49
CA HIS A 97 -5.59 1.95 15.42
C HIS A 97 -6.63 2.42 14.40
N ARG A 98 -7.50 1.50 13.94
CA ARG A 98 -8.57 1.82 12.99
C ARG A 98 -9.49 2.91 13.53
N ASN A 99 -9.86 2.83 14.80
CA ASN A 99 -10.73 3.82 15.45
C ASN A 99 -10.03 5.18 15.62
N LEU A 100 -8.72 5.21 15.96
CA LEU A 100 -7.95 6.46 15.98
C LEU A 100 -7.94 7.14 14.61
N VAL A 101 -7.75 6.37 13.54
CA VAL A 101 -7.77 6.89 12.16
C VAL A 101 -9.19 7.35 11.78
N ALA A 102 -10.20 6.51 11.99
CA ALA A 102 -11.58 6.79 11.58
C ALA A 102 -12.18 8.02 12.28
N LYS A 103 -11.81 8.25 13.55
CA LYS A 103 -12.21 9.45 14.30
C LYS A 103 -11.31 10.67 14.05
N GLY A 104 -10.32 10.53 13.16
CA GLY A 104 -9.42 11.61 12.76
C GLY A 104 -8.38 12.01 13.82
N VAL A 105 -8.20 11.20 14.88
CA VAL A 105 -7.31 11.51 16.01
C VAL A 105 -5.87 11.70 15.54
N ILE A 106 -5.40 10.81 14.65
CA ILE A 106 -4.05 10.84 14.06
C ILE A 106 -3.78 12.17 13.33
N ILE A 107 -4.72 12.60 12.49
CA ILE A 107 -4.58 13.83 11.70
C ILE A 107 -4.67 15.05 12.61
N LYS A 108 -5.67 15.11 13.50
CA LYS A 108 -5.86 16.21 14.46
C LYS A 108 -4.63 16.40 15.34
N PHE A 109 -4.05 15.31 15.86
CA PHE A 109 -2.81 15.36 16.62
C PHE A 109 -1.68 15.97 15.80
N THR A 110 -1.47 15.47 14.58
CA THR A 110 -0.35 15.93 13.74
C THR A 110 -0.47 17.41 13.40
N MET A 111 -1.68 17.88 13.06
CA MET A 111 -1.93 19.29 12.78
C MET A 111 -1.63 20.17 14.01
N LYS A 112 -2.14 19.78 15.18
CA LYS A 112 -1.90 20.50 16.44
C LYS A 112 -0.41 20.52 16.80
N PHE A 113 0.29 19.40 16.61
CA PHE A 113 1.72 19.29 16.89
C PHE A 113 2.53 20.21 15.98
N ILE A 114 2.29 20.17 14.67
CA ILE A 114 2.99 21.00 13.68
C ILE A 114 2.74 22.49 13.90
N GLU A 115 1.52 22.89 14.26
CA GLU A 115 1.20 24.30 14.51
C GLU A 115 2.13 24.94 15.56
N GLY A 116 2.44 24.20 16.64
CA GLY A 116 3.35 24.65 17.69
C GLY A 116 4.84 24.49 17.38
N HIS A 117 5.22 23.50 16.55
CA HIS A 117 6.62 23.07 16.42
C HIS A 117 7.23 23.32 15.03
N ARG A 118 6.47 23.77 14.03
CA ARG A 118 6.96 23.90 12.64
C ARG A 118 8.25 24.71 12.52
N LYS A 119 8.33 25.88 13.16
CA LYS A 119 9.51 26.76 13.08
C LYS A 119 10.74 26.12 13.73
N GLU A 120 10.55 25.47 14.88
CA GLU A 120 11.62 24.75 15.58
C GLU A 120 12.14 23.59 14.73
N LEU A 121 11.23 22.75 14.22
CA LEU A 121 11.59 21.58 13.43
C LEU A 121 12.28 21.97 12.11
N ALA A 122 11.79 22.99 11.40
CA ALA A 122 12.44 23.52 10.20
C ALA A 122 13.78 24.24 10.52
N GLY A 123 13.94 24.73 11.75
CA GLY A 123 15.21 25.24 12.28
C GLY A 123 16.22 24.12 12.48
N LYS A 124 15.82 23.08 13.22
CA LYS A 124 16.64 21.93 13.64
C LYS A 124 16.99 20.99 12.50
N TYR A 125 16.04 20.72 11.60
CA TYR A 125 16.18 19.79 10.50
C TYR A 125 16.14 20.51 9.16
N LYS A 126 17.31 20.97 8.69
CA LYS A 126 17.43 21.63 7.37
C LYS A 126 17.30 20.69 6.18
N LYS A 127 17.53 19.39 6.41
CA LYS A 127 17.45 18.33 5.39
C LYS A 127 16.54 17.21 5.91
N PHE A 128 15.73 16.66 5.02
CA PHE A 128 14.83 15.56 5.38
C PHE A 128 15.59 14.36 5.96
N GLU A 129 16.76 14.01 5.43
CA GLU A 129 17.57 12.87 5.90
C GLU A 129 17.87 12.99 7.40
N SER A 130 18.24 14.21 7.84
CA SER A 130 18.52 14.47 9.25
C SER A 130 17.28 14.32 10.14
N PHE A 131 16.10 14.70 9.64
CA PHE A 131 14.83 14.45 10.32
C PHE A 131 14.51 12.95 10.33
N ASN A 132 14.62 12.27 9.19
CA ASN A 132 14.26 10.87 9.06
C ASN A 132 15.11 9.97 9.94
N GLU A 133 16.38 10.29 10.13
CA GLU A 133 17.28 9.54 11.02
C GLU A 133 17.06 9.86 12.50
N LYS A 134 16.86 11.14 12.86
CA LYS A 134 16.98 11.60 14.25
C LYS A 134 15.66 11.94 14.93
N PHE A 135 14.62 12.30 14.19
CA PHE A 135 13.32 12.61 14.77
C PHE A 135 12.60 11.31 15.14
N ILE A 136 12.09 11.27 16.37
CA ILE A 136 11.34 10.14 16.92
C ILE A 136 10.02 10.65 17.49
N ILE A 137 9.00 9.80 17.44
CA ILE A 137 7.76 10.03 18.19
C ILE A 137 7.99 9.52 19.61
N ASP A 138 8.17 10.47 20.53
CA ASP A 138 8.40 10.19 21.93
C ASP A 138 7.10 9.78 22.67
N ASP A 139 7.25 9.46 23.94
CA ASP A 139 6.14 8.93 24.74
C ASP A 139 5.15 10.03 25.19
N ASP A 140 5.58 11.29 25.23
CA ASP A 140 4.72 12.44 25.54
C ASP A 140 3.77 12.74 24.37
N MET A 141 4.28 12.66 23.14
CA MET A 141 3.48 12.70 21.92
C MET A 141 2.44 11.57 21.92
N MET A 142 2.85 10.35 22.28
CA MET A 142 1.93 9.21 22.36
C MET A 142 0.90 9.37 23.48
N ALA A 143 1.28 9.89 24.65
CA ALA A 143 0.35 10.17 25.74
C ALA A 143 -0.71 11.20 25.32
N THR A 144 -0.29 12.26 24.64
CA THR A 144 -1.20 13.29 24.09
C THR A 144 -2.14 12.70 23.05
N LEU A 145 -1.65 11.83 22.15
CA LEU A 145 -2.49 11.13 21.18
C LEU A 145 -3.55 10.27 21.87
N ARG A 146 -3.19 9.53 22.91
CA ARG A 146 -4.14 8.71 23.69
C ARG A 146 -5.22 9.58 24.33
N GLU A 147 -4.84 10.68 24.97
CA GLU A 147 -5.80 11.62 25.57
C GLU A 147 -6.77 12.19 24.53
N MET A 148 -6.26 12.54 23.34
CA MET A 148 -7.10 12.96 22.23
C MET A 148 -8.04 11.84 21.74
N GLY A 149 -7.53 10.60 21.71
CA GLY A 149 -8.33 9.42 21.39
C GLY A 149 -9.47 9.21 22.37
N ASP A 150 -9.19 9.30 23.67
CA ASP A 150 -10.18 9.15 24.74
C ASP A 150 -11.28 10.23 24.64
N LYS A 151 -10.90 11.49 24.36
CA LYS A 151 -11.85 12.60 24.15
C LYS A 151 -12.76 12.40 22.94
N GLU A 152 -12.25 11.78 21.88
CA GLU A 152 -13.04 11.42 20.70
C GLU A 152 -13.80 10.09 20.91
N GLY A 153 -13.71 9.49 22.10
CA GLY A 153 -14.39 8.25 22.49
C GLY A 153 -13.76 7.00 21.88
N VAL A 154 -12.48 6.99 21.57
CA VAL A 154 -11.73 5.78 21.22
C VAL A 154 -11.39 5.05 22.52
N LYS A 155 -12.02 3.91 22.77
CA LYS A 155 -11.75 3.12 23.97
C LYS A 155 -10.32 2.57 23.93
N PHE A 156 -9.51 2.91 24.92
CA PHE A 156 -8.16 2.37 25.06
C PHE A 156 -8.16 0.85 25.26
N ASN A 157 -7.25 0.19 24.55
CA ASN A 157 -6.98 -1.24 24.67
C ASN A 157 -5.45 -1.43 24.59
N GLU A 158 -4.85 -1.85 25.71
CA GLU A 158 -3.38 -1.95 25.85
C GLU A 158 -2.76 -2.93 24.84
N GLU A 159 -3.33 -4.12 24.70
CA GLU A 159 -2.82 -5.15 23.78
C GLU A 159 -2.83 -4.65 22.33
N GLN A 160 -3.96 -4.08 21.91
CA GLN A 160 -4.11 -3.54 20.55
C GLN A 160 -3.25 -2.30 20.32
N TYR A 161 -3.07 -1.48 21.36
CA TYR A 161 -2.19 -0.32 21.34
C TYR A 161 -0.73 -0.76 21.12
N GLN A 162 -0.22 -1.68 21.94
CA GLN A 162 1.16 -2.17 21.81
C GLN A 162 1.42 -2.81 20.46
N LYS A 163 0.46 -3.60 19.95
CA LYS A 163 0.57 -4.24 18.64
C LYS A 163 0.62 -3.23 17.48
N SER A 164 -0.16 -2.15 17.58
CA SER A 164 -0.22 -1.11 16.53
C SER A 164 0.76 0.05 16.73
N LEU A 165 1.50 0.07 17.85
CA LEU A 165 2.38 1.16 18.23
C LEU A 165 3.44 1.50 17.16
N PRO A 166 4.15 0.54 16.53
CA PRO A 166 5.12 0.85 15.48
C PRO A 166 4.48 1.53 14.27
N LEU A 167 3.27 1.07 13.89
CA LEU A 167 2.51 1.63 12.78
C LEU A 167 2.05 3.06 13.09
N ILE A 168 1.51 3.30 14.29
CA ILE A 168 1.07 4.62 14.73
C ILE A 168 2.25 5.60 14.72
N LYS A 169 3.39 5.23 15.33
CA LYS A 169 4.59 6.10 15.36
C LYS A 169 5.09 6.42 13.95
N THR A 170 5.12 5.42 13.05
CA THR A 170 5.53 5.63 11.66
C THR A 170 4.57 6.57 10.92
N GLN A 171 3.27 6.38 11.09
CA GLN A 171 2.24 7.20 10.47
C GLN A 171 2.31 8.67 10.93
N LEU A 172 2.49 8.89 12.23
CA LEU A 172 2.66 10.24 12.80
C LEU A 172 3.92 10.92 12.26
N LYS A 173 5.06 10.22 12.28
CA LYS A 173 6.33 10.73 11.73
C LYS A 173 6.20 11.08 10.25
N ALA A 174 5.52 10.24 9.47
CA ALA A 174 5.31 10.47 8.04
C ALA A 174 4.43 11.70 7.80
N LEU A 175 3.35 11.89 8.56
CA LEU A 175 2.48 13.06 8.44
C LEU A 175 3.22 14.34 8.84
N ILE A 176 4.04 14.32 9.90
CA ILE A 176 4.90 15.43 10.28
C ILE A 176 5.90 15.75 9.17
N ALA A 177 6.51 14.72 8.55
CA ALA A 177 7.42 14.91 7.42
C ALA A 177 6.73 15.57 6.23
N ARG A 178 5.52 15.13 5.90
CA ARG A 178 4.69 15.73 4.84
C ARG A 178 4.47 17.22 5.08
N ASP A 179 4.14 17.59 6.32
CA ASP A 179 3.81 18.95 6.70
C ASP A 179 5.04 19.90 6.79
N LEU A 180 6.25 19.34 6.83
CA LEU A 180 7.52 20.08 6.78
C LEU A 180 8.13 20.14 5.37
N TRP A 181 7.91 19.11 4.55
CA TRP A 181 8.38 18.99 3.17
C TRP A 181 7.19 18.75 2.22
N ASP A 182 6.97 17.51 1.77
CA ASP A 182 5.85 17.16 0.91
C ASP A 182 5.53 15.64 0.99
N MET A 183 4.60 15.19 0.15
CA MET A 183 4.16 13.80 0.02
C MET A 183 5.29 12.82 -0.33
N ASN A 184 6.36 13.26 -0.97
CA ASN A 184 7.51 12.39 -1.25
C ASN A 184 8.15 11.91 0.05
N GLU A 185 8.39 12.82 0.99
CA GLU A 185 8.97 12.53 2.30
C GLU A 185 8.04 11.68 3.16
N TYR A 186 6.72 11.91 3.07
CA TYR A 186 5.72 11.03 3.67
C TYR A 186 5.94 9.57 3.26
N PHE A 187 6.03 9.30 1.96
CA PHE A 187 6.23 7.94 1.47
C PHE A 187 7.61 7.41 1.78
N ARG A 188 8.66 8.25 1.80
CA ARG A 188 9.99 7.84 2.26
C ARG A 188 9.97 7.32 3.70
N VAL A 189 9.16 7.91 4.59
CA VAL A 189 8.96 7.40 5.95
C VAL A 189 8.09 6.14 5.95
N MET A 190 6.91 6.16 5.32
CA MET A 190 5.99 5.01 5.35
C MET A 190 6.59 3.75 4.72
N ASN A 191 7.43 3.90 3.70
CA ASN A 191 8.04 2.79 3.00
C ASN A 191 9.18 2.12 3.78
N THR A 192 9.69 2.73 4.87
CA THR A 192 10.72 2.07 5.70
C THR A 192 10.16 0.89 6.48
N THR A 193 8.84 0.78 6.63
CA THR A 193 8.17 -0.35 7.29
C THR A 193 7.28 -1.15 6.34
N ASN A 194 7.32 -0.85 5.03
CA ASN A 194 6.54 -1.59 4.05
C ASN A 194 7.35 -2.78 3.52
N GLU A 195 6.96 -3.99 3.90
CA GLU A 195 7.66 -5.22 3.53
C GLU A 195 7.77 -5.42 2.02
N SER A 196 6.74 -5.04 1.26
CA SER A 196 6.78 -5.16 -0.21
C SER A 196 7.82 -4.22 -0.83
N VAL A 197 7.93 -2.99 -0.32
CA VAL A 197 8.95 -2.04 -0.79
C VAL A 197 10.35 -2.48 -0.36
N GLN A 198 10.52 -2.92 0.88
CA GLN A 198 11.79 -3.47 1.35
C GLN A 198 12.24 -4.66 0.50
N LYS A 199 11.34 -5.61 0.22
CA LYS A 199 11.65 -6.76 -0.62
C LYS A 199 11.99 -6.35 -2.05
N ALA A 200 11.28 -5.38 -2.62
CA ALA A 200 11.62 -4.85 -3.93
C ALA A 200 13.03 -4.23 -3.96
N LEU A 201 13.40 -3.44 -2.95
CA LEU A 201 14.74 -2.86 -2.85
C LEU A 201 15.82 -3.92 -2.67
N GLU A 202 15.58 -4.95 -1.86
CA GLU A 202 16.48 -6.09 -1.70
C GLU A 202 16.74 -6.76 -3.07
N ILE A 203 15.68 -7.07 -3.83
CA ILE A 203 15.79 -7.72 -5.13
C ILE A 203 16.50 -6.83 -6.15
N LEU A 204 16.17 -5.53 -6.19
CA LEU A 204 16.78 -4.58 -7.13
C LEU A 204 18.26 -4.32 -6.86
N ASN A 205 18.67 -4.35 -5.59
CA ASN A 205 20.07 -4.18 -5.18
C ASN A 205 20.86 -5.49 -5.18
N SER A 206 20.23 -6.61 -5.51
CA SER A 206 20.88 -7.90 -5.71
C SER A 206 21.00 -8.24 -7.19
N ASP A 207 21.75 -9.30 -7.51
CA ASP A 207 21.84 -9.84 -8.86
C ASP A 207 20.56 -10.59 -9.31
N GLU A 208 19.59 -10.78 -8.41
CA GLU A 208 18.42 -11.63 -8.64
C GLU A 208 17.53 -11.09 -9.76
N TYR A 209 17.29 -9.77 -9.77
CA TYR A 209 16.57 -9.12 -10.86
C TYR A 209 17.26 -9.35 -12.21
N GLN A 210 18.58 -9.16 -12.26
CA GLN A 210 19.36 -9.37 -13.48
C GLN A 210 19.33 -10.83 -13.94
N LYS A 211 19.40 -11.79 -13.01
CA LYS A 211 19.26 -13.22 -13.33
C LYS A 211 17.90 -13.53 -13.95
N LYS A 212 16.81 -12.92 -13.48
CA LYS A 212 15.46 -13.09 -14.06
C LYS A 212 15.30 -12.47 -15.45
N LEU A 213 16.16 -11.53 -15.83
CA LEU A 213 16.18 -10.91 -17.16
C LEU A 213 17.08 -11.64 -18.17
N LYS A 214 17.94 -12.55 -17.72
CA LYS A 214 18.81 -13.32 -18.61
C LYS A 214 18.01 -14.43 -19.31
N VAL A 215 18.25 -14.54 -20.62
CA VAL A 215 17.68 -15.57 -21.48
C VAL A 215 18.34 -16.91 -21.10
N ASN A 216 17.57 -17.98 -20.94
CA ASN A 216 18.11 -19.34 -21.08
C ASN A 216 18.64 -19.45 -22.52
N GLN A 217 19.92 -19.15 -22.72
CA GLN A 217 20.61 -19.36 -23.99
C GLN A 217 20.89 -20.86 -24.11
N HIS A 218 19.96 -21.58 -24.73
CA HIS A 218 20.20 -22.89 -25.31
C HIS A 218 19.81 -22.84 -26.78
#